data_AF-A0A4Y7K7I2-F1
#
_entry.id   AF-A0A4Y7K7I2-F1
#
_cell.length_a   1.000
_cell.length_b   1.000
_cell.length_c   1.000
_cell.angle_alpha   90.00
_cell.angle_beta   90.00
_cell.angle_gamma   90.00
#
_symmetry.space_group_name_H-M   'P 1'
#
loop_
_entity.id
_entity.type
_entity.pdbx_description
1 polymer ?
#
loop_
_entity_poly.entity_id
_entity_poly.type
_entity_poly.pdbx_seq_one_letter_code
_entity_poly.pdbx_strand_id
1 'polypeptide(L)'
;MEAWVPLFDIFLNSPSPESEASLWFSSNSLNNSTTITSTNSFLKLLSKPINTITTNPSSSSIQSKRFLYIQTLPNAIQSRILSFLTIESKRFCKRELCLLAENVLNGNEKVDFWVKKSAHNLLDKMSDSDFRQFPSLNLTGFEEEEEFFSLPSCLQSSSNSKSSVLPWLPLTFDELRESASVSCIADESPDEAMEVEELCEIEEKDEVLNQVDVSIDSELRTKAGSLKMKLLECESANGTANLANEIRQLCFEGDGKEVRNSFAVLGLIEPWEVDDETASILITNLLGVNANESEFSWASKVLCSIILPKLLVLNEPASRVLVTTTIESCKPRQKATVDALLFPLILRKEGLNTHICDVMSRIIKECLHPAHVSAFCQRLLCGEEQSRKFICLPCHQHLVSDKLVWTEPLFMLFQNILNQNISLTQDSIEHLVSVVRELVGQYSKSLKFSTFLLCLVTKYHSSLKHHKFILIPTVEMTNTFMTKSILSKLNSW
;
A
#
# COMPACT_ATOMS: atom_id res chain seq x y z
N MET A 1 19.16 -20.72 2.88
CA MET A 1 19.15 -19.24 2.77
C MET A 1 20.02 -18.81 1.59
N GLU A 2 21.24 -19.32 1.47
CA GLU A 2 22.18 -19.04 0.37
C GLU A 2 21.58 -19.16 -1.04
N ALA A 3 20.78 -20.20 -1.31
CA ALA A 3 20.12 -20.38 -2.61
C ALA A 3 19.10 -19.29 -2.98
N TRP A 4 18.64 -18.49 -2.02
CA TRP A 4 17.66 -17.41 -2.21
C TRP A 4 18.29 -16.01 -2.12
N VAL A 5 19.59 -15.90 -1.85
CA VAL A 5 20.29 -14.61 -1.75
C VAL A 5 20.14 -13.76 -3.03
N PRO A 6 20.29 -14.31 -4.25
CA PRO A 6 20.10 -13.53 -5.47
C PRO A 6 18.67 -12.97 -5.61
N LEU A 7 17.67 -13.71 -5.12
CA LEU A 7 16.28 -13.26 -5.16
C LEU A 7 16.01 -12.11 -4.17
N PHE A 8 16.59 -12.18 -2.96
CA PHE A 8 16.51 -11.08 -2.01
C PHE A 8 17.30 -9.85 -2.47
N ASP A 9 18.42 -10.04 -3.18
CA ASP A 9 19.18 -8.95 -3.81
C ASP A 9 18.35 -8.22 -4.88
N ILE A 10 17.58 -8.95 -5.70
CA ILE A 10 16.60 -8.37 -6.61
C ILE A 10 15.56 -7.56 -5.83
N PHE A 11 14.97 -8.11 -4.78
CA PHE A 11 13.96 -7.38 -3.98
C PHE A 11 14.52 -6.12 -3.30
N LEU A 12 15.81 -6.09 -2.99
CA LEU A 12 16.50 -4.93 -2.41
C LEU A 12 16.78 -3.86 -3.46
N ASN A 13 17.48 -4.23 -4.53
CA ASN A 13 18.19 -3.30 -5.40
C ASN A 13 17.48 -3.04 -6.73
N SER A 14 16.56 -3.92 -7.15
CA SER A 14 15.90 -3.78 -8.44
C SER A 14 14.85 -2.66 -8.42
N PRO A 15 14.77 -1.83 -9.49
CA PRO A 15 13.67 -0.88 -9.68
C PRO A 15 12.35 -1.56 -10.05
N SER A 16 12.40 -2.79 -10.58
CA SER A 16 11.25 -3.62 -10.95
C SER A 16 11.41 -5.04 -10.37
N PRO A 17 11.35 -5.17 -9.04
CA PRO A 17 11.77 -6.38 -8.35
C PRO A 17 10.88 -7.56 -8.68
N GLU A 18 9.58 -7.37 -8.92
CA GLU A 18 8.66 -8.45 -9.25
C GLU A 18 8.95 -9.06 -10.63
N SER A 19 9.19 -8.24 -11.67
CA SER A 19 9.48 -8.75 -13.01
C SER A 19 10.83 -9.43 -13.10
N GLU A 20 11.86 -8.86 -12.46
CA GLU A 20 13.18 -9.46 -12.40
C GLU A 20 13.18 -10.73 -11.56
N ALA A 21 12.42 -10.77 -10.46
CA ALA A 21 12.20 -11.98 -9.67
C ALA A 21 11.47 -13.07 -10.48
N SER A 22 10.43 -12.71 -11.24
CA SER A 22 9.73 -13.63 -12.14
C SER A 22 10.64 -14.20 -13.22
N LEU A 23 11.49 -13.37 -13.81
CA LEU A 23 12.50 -13.80 -14.78
C LEU A 23 13.52 -14.74 -14.13
N TRP A 24 14.04 -14.38 -12.96
CA TRP A 24 14.96 -15.21 -12.19
C TRP A 24 14.36 -16.59 -11.86
N PHE A 25 13.10 -16.65 -11.40
CA PHE A 25 12.38 -17.91 -11.16
C PHE A 25 12.22 -18.74 -12.44
N SER A 26 11.97 -18.08 -13.58
CA SER A 26 11.78 -18.76 -14.86
C SER A 26 13.11 -19.29 -15.44
N SER A 27 14.20 -18.53 -15.30
CA SER A 27 15.55 -18.94 -15.72
C SER A 27 16.12 -20.07 -14.85
N ASN A 28 15.89 -20.04 -13.53
CA ASN A 28 16.32 -21.12 -12.64
C ASN A 28 15.53 -22.40 -12.83
N SER A 29 14.26 -22.32 -13.24
CA SER A 29 13.49 -23.50 -13.63
C SER A 29 14.00 -24.16 -14.92
N LEU A 30 14.68 -23.41 -15.79
CA LEU A 30 15.18 -23.92 -17.08
C LEU A 30 16.60 -24.50 -16.99
N ASN A 31 17.44 -24.02 -16.06
CA ASN A 31 18.89 -24.17 -16.20
C ASN A 31 19.63 -25.12 -15.26
N ASN A 32 19.04 -25.82 -14.27
CA ASN A 32 19.81 -26.81 -13.51
C ASN A 32 19.00 -27.91 -12.82
N SER A 33 19.48 -29.15 -13.00
CA SER A 33 18.99 -30.40 -12.43
C SER A 33 19.62 -30.77 -11.07
N THR A 34 20.22 -29.83 -10.33
CA THR A 34 20.97 -30.16 -9.09
C THR A 34 20.71 -29.28 -7.86
N THR A 35 19.88 -28.23 -7.91
CA THR A 35 19.37 -27.58 -6.69
C THR A 35 17.90 -27.20 -6.87
N ILE A 36 17.00 -27.97 -6.23
CA ILE A 36 15.55 -27.75 -6.29
C ILE A 36 15.19 -26.53 -5.43
N THR A 37 15.25 -25.33 -6.00
CA THR A 37 14.60 -24.12 -5.46
C THR A 37 13.10 -24.17 -5.75
N SER A 38 12.40 -25.10 -5.08
CA SER A 38 10.95 -25.23 -5.16
C SER A 38 10.23 -23.97 -4.66
N THR A 39 9.12 -23.59 -5.29
CA THR A 39 8.23 -22.51 -4.81
C THR A 39 7.76 -22.75 -3.37
N ASN A 40 7.57 -24.01 -2.98
CA ASN A 40 7.24 -24.39 -1.60
C ASN A 40 8.41 -24.18 -0.63
N SER A 41 9.67 -24.34 -1.06
CA SER A 41 10.81 -24.09 -0.17
C SER A 41 11.04 -22.58 0.05
N PHE A 42 10.61 -21.73 -0.88
CA PHE A 42 10.55 -20.28 -0.67
C PHE A 42 9.47 -19.89 0.35
N LEU A 43 8.24 -20.39 0.20
CA LEU A 43 7.16 -20.11 1.17
C LEU A 43 7.47 -20.62 2.57
N LYS A 44 8.08 -21.82 2.67
CA LYS A 44 8.56 -22.35 3.96
C LYS A 44 9.66 -21.50 4.58
N LEU A 45 10.53 -20.87 3.78
CA LEU A 45 11.51 -19.92 4.29
C LEU A 45 10.84 -18.68 4.85
N LEU A 46 9.91 -18.07 4.10
CA LEU A 46 9.18 -16.87 4.53
C LEU A 46 8.32 -17.12 5.78
N SER A 47 7.73 -18.31 5.87
CA SER A 47 6.89 -18.75 6.98
C SER A 47 7.70 -19.36 8.14
N LYS A 48 9.03 -19.33 8.07
CA LYS A 48 9.88 -19.92 9.12
C LYS A 48 9.77 -19.06 10.39
N PRO A 49 9.39 -19.65 11.53
CA PRO A 49 9.33 -18.92 12.79
C PRO A 49 10.75 -18.61 13.29
N ILE A 50 10.97 -17.36 13.70
CA ILE A 50 12.16 -16.88 14.39
C ILE A 50 11.72 -16.41 15.77
N ASN A 51 12.42 -16.88 16.79
CA ASN A 51 12.24 -16.39 18.15
C ASN A 51 13.20 -15.21 18.35
N THR A 52 12.67 -14.01 18.59
CA THR A 52 13.47 -12.87 19.03
C THR A 52 13.30 -12.71 20.53
N ILE A 53 14.41 -12.66 21.25
CA ILE A 53 14.41 -12.40 22.69
C ILE A 53 14.47 -10.88 22.84
N THR A 54 13.35 -10.24 23.20
CA THR A 54 13.32 -8.82 23.50
C THR A 54 13.51 -8.64 25.00
N THR A 55 14.64 -8.08 25.42
CA THR A 55 14.86 -7.67 26.81
C THR A 55 14.32 -6.26 27.00
N ASN A 56 13.15 -6.13 27.64
CA ASN A 56 12.70 -4.83 28.14
C ASN A 56 13.52 -4.44 29.37
N PRO A 57 14.18 -3.27 29.42
CA PRO A 57 14.97 -2.85 30.57
C PRO A 57 14.12 -2.52 31.82
N SER A 58 12.80 -2.46 31.68
CA SER A 58 11.84 -2.07 32.72
C SER A 58 10.98 -3.21 33.28
N SER A 59 11.12 -4.44 32.78
CA SER A 59 10.39 -5.61 33.29
C SER A 59 11.26 -6.87 33.29
N SER A 60 11.41 -7.52 34.44
CA SER A 60 12.18 -8.77 34.62
C SER A 60 11.51 -10.01 34.01
N SER A 61 10.67 -9.85 32.98
CA SER A 61 10.03 -10.94 32.24
C SER A 61 10.66 -11.07 30.85
N ILE A 62 11.21 -12.25 30.57
CA ILE A 62 11.69 -12.61 29.23
C ILE A 62 10.44 -12.91 28.39
N GLN A 63 10.03 -11.99 27.52
CA GLN A 63 9.00 -12.26 26.54
C GLN A 63 9.65 -12.80 25.25
N SER A 64 9.48 -14.09 24.98
CA SER A 64 9.83 -14.66 23.68
C SER A 64 8.73 -14.32 22.68
N LYS A 65 8.97 -13.38 21.77
CA LYS A 65 8.08 -13.12 20.64
C LYS A 65 8.50 -13.99 19.45
N ARG A 66 7.53 -14.70 18.86
CA ARG A 66 7.73 -15.56 17.69
C ARG A 66 7.27 -14.79 16.46
N PHE A 67 8.20 -14.41 15.61
CA PHE A 67 7.95 -13.71 14.34
C PHE A 67 8.17 -14.65 13.17
N LEU A 68 7.53 -14.39 12.03
CA LEU A 68 7.89 -15.05 10.77
C LEU A 68 9.14 -14.42 10.18
N TYR A 69 9.92 -15.19 9.41
CA TYR A 69 11.10 -14.65 8.71
C TYR A 69 10.76 -13.43 7.88
N ILE A 70 9.62 -13.44 7.17
CA ILE A 70 9.19 -12.27 6.40
C ILE A 70 9.02 -11.02 7.27
N GLN A 71 8.51 -11.15 8.50
CA GLN A 71 8.31 -10.02 9.43
C GLN A 71 9.62 -9.44 9.95
N THR A 72 10.74 -10.18 9.85
CA THR A 72 12.07 -9.68 10.23
C THR A 72 12.74 -8.83 9.15
N LEU A 73 12.15 -8.75 7.94
CA LEU A 73 12.69 -7.98 6.83
C LEU A 73 12.22 -6.51 6.89
N PRO A 74 12.98 -5.55 6.32
CA PRO A 74 12.49 -4.19 6.06
C PRO A 74 11.10 -4.15 5.43
N ASN A 75 10.24 -3.23 5.87
CA ASN A 75 8.84 -3.14 5.41
C ASN A 75 8.71 -3.00 3.88
N ALA A 76 9.65 -2.28 3.27
CA ALA A 76 9.74 -2.15 1.82
C ALA A 76 9.93 -3.51 1.13
N ILE A 77 10.76 -4.39 1.68
CA ILE A 77 11.00 -5.73 1.13
C ILE A 77 9.80 -6.63 1.36
N GLN A 78 9.19 -6.57 2.55
CA GLN A 78 7.97 -7.33 2.85
C GLN A 78 6.87 -7.04 1.83
N SER A 79 6.60 -5.75 1.57
CA SER A 79 5.57 -5.33 0.61
C SER A 79 5.88 -5.78 -0.82
N ARG A 80 7.15 -5.70 -1.26
CA ARG A 80 7.62 -6.18 -2.57
C ARG A 80 7.49 -7.69 -2.73
N ILE A 81 7.84 -8.47 -1.70
CA ILE A 81 7.70 -9.94 -1.72
C ILE A 81 6.22 -10.33 -1.83
N LEU A 82 5.34 -9.73 -1.02
CA LEU A 82 3.90 -10.01 -1.06
C LEU A 82 3.28 -9.61 -2.41
N SER A 83 3.71 -8.48 -2.98
CA SER A 83 3.35 -8.03 -4.34
C SER A 83 3.75 -9.07 -5.40
N PHE A 84 5.00 -9.55 -5.36
CA PHE A 84 5.48 -10.62 -6.23
C PHE A 84 4.65 -11.91 -6.10
N LEU A 85 4.36 -12.35 -4.87
CA LEU A 85 3.55 -13.54 -4.61
C LEU A 85 2.11 -13.39 -5.13
N THR A 86 1.59 -12.16 -5.18
CA THR A 86 0.26 -11.87 -5.76
C THR A 86 0.27 -12.06 -7.28
N ILE A 87 1.32 -11.57 -7.96
CA ILE A 87 1.47 -11.69 -9.42
C ILE A 87 1.69 -13.14 -9.83
N GLU A 88 2.65 -13.81 -9.18
CA GLU A 88 3.02 -15.19 -9.48
C GLU A 88 2.20 -16.21 -8.69
N SER A 89 1.04 -15.81 -8.17
CA SER A 89 0.11 -16.63 -7.38
C SER A 89 -0.17 -18.01 -7.98
N LYS A 90 -0.18 -18.12 -9.32
CA LYS A 90 -0.37 -19.39 -10.05
C LYS A 90 0.75 -20.41 -9.83
N ARG A 91 1.95 -19.99 -9.47
CA ARG A 91 3.13 -20.87 -9.26
C ARG A 91 3.23 -21.41 -7.83
N PHE A 92 2.41 -20.90 -6.92
CA PHE A 92 2.48 -21.18 -5.48
C PHE A 92 1.20 -21.88 -4.99
N CYS A 93 1.30 -22.59 -3.87
CA CYS A 93 0.14 -23.20 -3.24
C CYS A 93 -0.78 -22.12 -2.64
N LYS A 94 -2.02 -22.00 -3.14
CA LYS A 94 -3.00 -21.00 -2.67
C LYS A 94 -3.20 -21.02 -1.15
N ARG A 95 -3.33 -22.21 -0.56
CA ARG A 95 -3.54 -22.37 0.89
C ARG A 95 -2.36 -21.82 1.70
N GLU A 96 -1.13 -22.09 1.27
CA GLU A 96 0.07 -21.58 1.96
C GLU A 96 0.22 -20.06 1.79
N LEU A 97 -0.20 -19.50 0.65
CA LEU A 97 -0.23 -18.06 0.44
C LEU A 97 -1.26 -17.35 1.33
N CYS A 98 -2.47 -17.89 1.44
CA CYS A 98 -3.48 -17.33 2.34
C CYS A 98 -3.01 -17.37 3.80
N LEU A 99 -2.48 -18.51 4.25
CA LEU A 99 -1.92 -18.64 5.60
C LEU A 99 -0.76 -17.67 5.85
N LEU A 100 0.11 -17.45 4.87
CA LEU A 100 1.19 -16.47 4.99
C LEU A 100 0.64 -15.05 5.16
N ALA A 101 -0.32 -14.63 4.33
CA ALA A 101 -0.92 -13.30 4.43
C ALA A 101 -1.69 -13.10 5.75
N GLU A 102 -2.50 -14.08 6.17
CA GLU A 102 -3.23 -14.04 7.44
C GLU A 102 -2.27 -13.93 8.63
N ASN A 103 -1.18 -14.69 8.64
CA ASN A 103 -0.18 -14.62 9.71
C ASN A 103 0.59 -13.29 9.72
N VAL A 104 0.82 -12.68 8.55
CA VAL A 104 1.42 -11.34 8.48
C VAL A 104 0.46 -10.28 9.05
N LEU A 105 -0.85 -10.41 8.78
CA LEU A 105 -1.89 -9.49 9.28
C LEU A 105 -2.17 -9.66 10.78
N ASN A 106 -2.15 -10.89 11.28
CA ASN A 106 -2.41 -11.22 12.69
C ASN A 106 -1.17 -11.04 13.59
N GLY A 107 -0.08 -10.46 13.09
CA GLY A 107 1.11 -10.18 13.89
C GLY A 107 0.83 -9.17 15.01
N ASN A 108 1.43 -9.38 16.18
CA ASN A 108 1.23 -8.56 17.39
C ASN A 108 1.85 -7.15 17.35
N GLU A 109 2.35 -6.69 16.19
CA GLU A 109 3.03 -5.39 16.03
C GLU A 109 2.28 -4.53 15.00
N LYS A 110 2.32 -3.19 15.13
CA LYS A 110 1.72 -2.26 14.16
C LYS A 110 2.39 -2.45 12.78
N VAL A 111 1.79 -3.29 11.93
CA VAL A 111 2.27 -3.60 10.57
C VAL A 111 2.20 -2.33 9.70
N ASP A 112 3.28 -2.03 8.97
CA ASP A 112 3.30 -0.90 8.02
C ASP A 112 2.16 -1.01 6.99
N PHE A 113 1.57 0.14 6.66
CA PHE A 113 0.43 0.25 5.75
C PHE A 113 0.62 -0.53 4.45
N TRP A 114 1.81 -0.46 3.83
CA TRP A 114 2.08 -1.12 2.54
C TRP A 114 2.19 -2.62 2.67
N VAL A 115 2.73 -3.11 3.78
CA VAL A 115 2.80 -4.56 4.08
C VAL A 115 1.40 -5.11 4.32
N LYS A 116 0.61 -4.44 5.19
CA LYS A 116 -0.78 -4.79 5.46
C LYS A 116 -1.59 -4.83 4.18
N LYS A 117 -1.41 -3.83 3.32
CA LYS A 117 -2.16 -3.74 2.06
C LYS A 117 -1.73 -4.80 1.04
N SER A 118 -0.45 -5.06 0.86
CA SER A 118 0.01 -6.14 -0.02
C SER A 118 -0.49 -7.51 0.44
N ALA A 119 -0.58 -7.74 1.75
CA ALA A 119 -1.16 -8.97 2.30
C ALA A 119 -2.68 -9.08 2.01
N HIS A 120 -3.46 -8.01 2.19
CA HIS A 120 -4.88 -8.01 1.80
C HIS A 120 -5.07 -8.21 0.30
N ASN A 121 -4.28 -7.54 -0.55
CA ASN A 121 -4.35 -7.74 -2.01
C ASN A 121 -4.07 -9.19 -2.41
N LEU A 122 -3.16 -9.88 -1.69
CA LEU A 122 -2.91 -11.30 -1.90
C LEU A 122 -4.17 -12.12 -1.57
N LEU A 123 -4.81 -11.87 -0.43
CA LEU A 123 -6.04 -12.57 -0.01
C LEU A 123 -7.21 -12.33 -0.96
N ASP A 124 -7.42 -11.08 -1.37
CA ASP A 124 -8.47 -10.70 -2.33
C ASP A 124 -8.27 -11.48 -3.64
N LYS A 125 -7.03 -11.53 -4.14
CA LYS A 125 -6.71 -12.24 -5.39
C LYS A 125 -6.92 -13.75 -5.29
N MET A 126 -6.66 -14.36 -4.13
CA MET A 126 -6.92 -15.78 -3.92
C MET A 126 -8.42 -16.08 -3.84
N SER A 127 -9.20 -15.16 -3.25
CA SER A 127 -10.65 -15.28 -3.07
C SER A 127 -11.41 -15.24 -4.40
N ASP A 128 -10.96 -14.44 -5.37
CA ASP A 128 -11.52 -14.36 -6.72
C ASP A 128 -11.34 -15.65 -7.56
N SER A 129 -10.52 -16.60 -7.10
CA SER A 129 -10.12 -17.78 -7.86
C SER A 129 -10.78 -19.06 -7.35
N ASP A 130 -12.11 -19.18 -7.52
CA ASP A 130 -12.92 -20.38 -7.27
C ASP A 130 -12.56 -21.13 -5.97
N PHE A 131 -12.52 -20.43 -4.85
CA PHE A 131 -12.76 -21.06 -3.56
C PHE A 131 -14.16 -20.67 -3.12
N ARG A 132 -15.11 -21.60 -3.31
CA ARG A 132 -16.36 -21.58 -2.56
C ARG A 132 -15.99 -21.35 -1.08
N GLN A 133 -16.57 -20.30 -0.53
CA GLN A 133 -16.81 -20.05 0.88
C GLN A 133 -16.37 -21.18 1.81
N PHE A 134 -15.33 -20.93 2.59
CA PHE A 134 -15.33 -21.37 3.97
C PHE A 134 -15.41 -20.10 4.82
N PRO A 135 -16.60 -19.75 5.33
CA PRO A 135 -16.68 -18.80 6.42
C PRO A 135 -15.95 -19.43 7.60
N SER A 136 -15.12 -18.63 8.25
CA SER A 136 -14.74 -18.82 9.63
C SER A 136 -15.91 -19.37 10.44
N LEU A 137 -15.60 -20.40 11.23
CA LEU A 137 -16.47 -21.01 12.23
C LEU A 137 -17.20 -19.95 13.05
N ASN A 138 -18.43 -19.63 12.65
CA ASN A 138 -19.46 -19.05 13.49
C ASN A 138 -20.68 -19.96 13.33
N LEU A 139 -20.76 -20.93 14.24
CA LEU A 139 -21.92 -21.77 14.48
C LEU A 139 -23.09 -20.87 14.87
N THR A 140 -24.05 -20.68 13.98
CA THR A 140 -25.48 -20.67 14.30
C THR A 140 -26.29 -20.71 13.00
N GLY A 141 -27.02 -21.82 12.80
CA GLY A 141 -28.18 -21.87 11.92
C GLY A 141 -27.93 -22.29 10.47
N PHE A 142 -27.82 -23.60 10.24
CA PHE A 142 -28.38 -24.22 9.02
C PHE A 142 -29.05 -25.54 9.42
N GLU A 143 -30.36 -25.57 9.30
CA GLU A 143 -31.11 -26.79 9.08
C GLU A 143 -30.73 -27.36 7.70
N GLU A 144 -30.79 -28.69 7.59
CA GLU A 144 -30.62 -29.53 6.40
C GLU A 144 -29.18 -29.85 5.98
N GLU A 145 -28.70 -31.05 6.36
CA GLU A 145 -27.90 -31.97 5.53
C GLU A 145 -27.70 -33.31 6.27
N GLU A 146 -28.69 -34.22 6.18
CA GLU A 146 -28.66 -35.58 6.76
C GLU A 146 -27.64 -36.53 6.09
N GLU A 147 -26.90 -36.09 5.07
CA GLU A 147 -25.98 -36.97 4.33
C GLU A 147 -24.56 -37.02 4.92
N PHE A 148 -24.16 -36.02 5.73
CA PHE A 148 -22.82 -35.91 6.31
C PHE A 148 -22.60 -36.75 7.58
N PHE A 149 -23.68 -37.30 8.17
CA PHE A 149 -23.62 -38.15 9.37
C PHE A 149 -23.53 -39.65 9.06
N SER A 150 -23.45 -40.04 7.78
CA SER A 150 -23.29 -41.44 7.43
C SER A 150 -21.82 -41.88 7.58
N LEU A 151 -21.59 -42.89 8.42
CA LEU A 151 -20.27 -43.49 8.64
C LEU A 151 -19.70 -44.03 7.31
N PRO A 152 -18.43 -43.72 6.96
CA PRO A 152 -17.75 -44.32 5.82
C PRO A 152 -17.84 -45.85 5.88
N SER A 153 -18.10 -46.49 4.75
CA SER A 153 -18.31 -47.95 4.66
C SER A 153 -17.13 -48.78 5.18
N CYS A 154 -15.92 -48.21 5.22
CA CYS A 154 -14.73 -48.82 5.82
C CYS A 154 -14.78 -48.94 7.36
N LEU A 155 -15.68 -48.20 8.03
CA LEU A 155 -15.91 -48.24 9.48
C LEU A 155 -17.18 -49.02 9.87
N GLN A 156 -18.05 -49.35 8.91
CA GLN A 156 -19.20 -50.24 9.17
C GLN A 156 -18.79 -51.70 9.37
N SER A 157 -17.67 -52.14 8.78
CA SER A 157 -17.19 -53.52 8.91
C SER A 157 -16.44 -53.82 10.22
N SER A 158 -16.15 -52.80 11.03
CA SER A 158 -15.39 -52.93 12.29
C SER A 158 -16.27 -52.98 13.54
N SER A 159 -17.59 -52.81 13.41
CA SER A 159 -18.53 -52.76 14.54
C SER A 159 -18.85 -54.12 15.18
N ASN A 160 -18.40 -55.24 14.59
CA ASN A 160 -18.71 -56.59 15.08
C ASN A 160 -17.56 -57.30 15.81
N SER A 161 -16.41 -56.65 16.01
CA SER A 161 -15.28 -57.23 16.75
C SER A 161 -15.03 -56.49 18.05
N LYS A 162 -15.11 -57.20 19.19
CA LYS A 162 -14.69 -56.72 20.53
C LYS A 162 -13.16 -56.64 20.67
N SER A 163 -12.49 -55.93 19.77
CA SER A 163 -11.07 -55.61 19.89
C SER A 163 -10.85 -54.14 19.55
N SER A 164 -10.01 -53.47 20.34
CA SER A 164 -9.58 -52.08 20.19
C SER A 164 -9.28 -51.73 18.72
N VAL A 165 -9.96 -50.72 18.17
CA VAL A 165 -9.82 -50.27 16.78
C VAL A 165 -8.44 -49.63 16.51
N LEU A 166 -7.68 -49.29 17.56
CA LEU A 166 -6.30 -48.78 17.46
C LEU A 166 -5.38 -49.55 18.41
N PRO A 167 -4.29 -50.20 17.94
CA PRO A 167 -3.41 -51.02 18.79
C PRO A 167 -2.60 -50.26 19.84
N TRP A 168 -2.55 -48.92 19.75
CA TRP A 168 -1.71 -48.04 20.57
C TRP A 168 -2.53 -47.17 21.54
N LEU A 169 -3.85 -47.35 21.59
CA LEU A 169 -4.73 -46.59 22.46
C LEU A 169 -5.61 -47.55 23.28
N PRO A 170 -5.38 -47.67 24.61
CA PRO A 170 -6.17 -48.55 25.47
C PRO A 170 -7.43 -47.80 25.93
N LEU A 171 -8.34 -47.50 25.01
CA LEU A 171 -9.66 -46.98 25.32
C LEU A 171 -10.70 -47.77 24.54
N THR A 172 -11.76 -48.17 25.24
CA THR A 172 -12.88 -48.88 24.63
C THR A 172 -13.91 -47.89 24.09
N PHE A 173 -14.66 -48.29 23.05
CA PHE A 173 -15.58 -47.40 22.32
C PHE A 173 -16.66 -46.79 23.23
N ASP A 174 -17.02 -47.48 24.32
CA ASP A 174 -18.03 -47.03 25.27
C ASP A 174 -17.54 -45.87 26.17
N GLU A 175 -16.24 -45.78 26.47
CA GLU A 175 -15.65 -44.72 27.33
C GLU A 175 -15.60 -43.35 26.63
N LEU A 176 -15.46 -43.33 25.29
CA LEU A 176 -15.47 -42.09 24.51
C LEU A 176 -16.88 -41.48 24.42
N ARG A 177 -17.93 -42.29 24.56
CA ARG A 177 -19.32 -41.83 24.42
C ARG A 177 -19.88 -41.20 25.69
N GLU A 178 -19.38 -41.57 26.87
CA GLU A 178 -19.85 -41.01 28.15
C GLU A 178 -19.26 -39.63 28.47
N SER A 179 -18.08 -39.30 27.94
CA SER A 179 -17.40 -38.01 28.24
C SER A 179 -17.95 -36.79 27.50
N ALA A 180 -18.92 -36.96 26.59
CA ALA A 180 -19.49 -35.88 25.78
C ALA A 180 -20.78 -35.25 26.37
N SER A 181 -21.17 -35.60 27.60
CA SER A 181 -22.39 -35.07 28.24
C SER A 181 -22.07 -34.14 29.41
N VAL A 182 -21.68 -32.90 29.11
CA VAL A 182 -21.71 -31.79 30.06
C VAL A 182 -22.80 -30.82 29.64
N SER A 183 -23.92 -30.84 30.36
CA SER A 183 -25.06 -29.95 30.21
C SER A 183 -24.82 -28.62 30.92
N CYS A 184 -24.88 -27.49 30.21
CA CYS A 184 -24.95 -26.16 30.81
C CYS A 184 -26.40 -25.88 31.26
N ILE A 185 -26.58 -25.59 32.55
CA ILE A 185 -27.85 -25.19 33.15
C ILE A 185 -28.10 -23.72 32.83
N ALA A 186 -29.32 -23.42 32.39
CA ALA A 186 -29.88 -22.09 32.22
C ALA A 186 -30.56 -21.63 33.52
N ASP A 187 -30.47 -20.35 33.85
CA ASP A 187 -31.37 -19.66 34.78
C ASP A 187 -31.68 -18.25 34.26
N GLU A 188 -32.96 -17.87 34.33
CA GLU A 188 -33.57 -16.67 33.76
C GLU A 188 -33.65 -15.48 34.75
N SER A 189 -33.14 -14.30 34.32
CA SER A 189 -33.68 -12.91 34.49
C SER A 189 -33.93 -12.31 35.90
N PRO A 190 -34.33 -11.02 36.02
CA PRO A 190 -33.83 -9.75 35.45
C PRO A 190 -33.54 -8.70 36.57
N ASP A 191 -32.81 -7.61 36.29
CA ASP A 191 -33.14 -6.25 36.80
C ASP A 191 -32.14 -5.16 36.37
N GLU A 192 -32.68 -3.95 36.36
CA GLU A 192 -32.20 -2.65 35.90
C GLU A 192 -30.88 -2.16 36.53
N ALA A 193 -29.96 -1.64 35.70
CA ALA A 193 -29.17 -0.44 36.04
C ALA A 193 -28.51 0.13 34.77
N MET A 194 -28.94 1.34 34.41
CA MET A 194 -28.31 2.19 33.42
C MET A 194 -27.07 2.83 34.07
N GLU A 195 -25.89 2.27 33.83
CA GLU A 195 -24.61 2.89 34.22
C GLU A 195 -23.92 3.48 33.00
N VAL A 196 -23.72 4.79 33.07
CA VAL A 196 -22.94 5.61 32.15
C VAL A 196 -21.47 5.39 32.50
N GLU A 197 -20.78 4.52 31.78
CA GLU A 197 -19.31 4.41 31.89
C GLU A 197 -18.63 5.32 30.86
N GLU A 198 -18.11 6.39 31.42
CA GLU A 198 -17.18 7.38 30.92
C GLU A 198 -16.00 6.71 30.20
N LEU A 199 -15.97 6.81 28.87
CA LEU A 199 -14.79 6.44 28.09
C LEU A 199 -13.68 7.46 28.38
N CYS A 200 -12.68 7.04 29.14
CA CYS A 200 -11.39 7.71 29.22
C CYS A 200 -10.79 7.80 27.82
N GLU A 201 -10.91 8.97 27.20
CA GLU A 201 -10.08 9.40 26.07
C GLU A 201 -8.62 9.49 26.55
N ILE A 202 -7.86 8.42 26.36
CA ILE A 202 -6.40 8.53 26.33
C ILE A 202 -6.06 9.16 24.98
N GLU A 203 -5.94 10.49 24.96
CA GLU A 203 -5.31 11.23 23.88
C GLU A 203 -3.84 10.76 23.73
N GLU A 204 -3.62 9.70 22.96
CA GLU A 204 -2.32 9.47 22.33
C GLU A 204 -2.16 10.51 21.23
N LYS A 205 -1.53 11.62 21.62
CA LYS A 205 -1.05 12.70 20.77
C LYS A 205 0.07 12.17 19.85
N ASP A 206 -0.31 11.39 18.84
CA ASP A 206 0.61 10.92 17.81
C ASP A 206 0.92 12.08 16.83
N GLU A 207 2.19 12.51 16.87
CA GLU A 207 2.91 13.43 15.98
C GLU A 207 2.22 13.73 14.64
N VAL A 208 1.30 14.70 14.68
CA VAL A 208 1.17 15.64 13.57
C VAL A 208 2.43 16.50 13.65
N LEU A 209 3.23 16.52 12.57
CA LEU A 209 4.33 17.49 12.40
C LEU A 209 3.78 18.92 12.26
N ASN A 210 3.02 19.39 13.25
CA ASN A 210 2.91 20.81 13.56
C ASN A 210 4.20 21.16 14.27
N GLN A 211 5.26 21.35 13.47
CA GLN A 211 6.48 21.97 13.96
C GLN A 211 6.14 23.39 14.37
N VAL A 212 5.96 23.53 15.68
CA VAL A 212 6.13 24.77 16.43
C VAL A 212 7.40 25.43 15.92
N ASP A 213 7.32 26.74 15.66
CA ASP A 213 8.40 27.62 15.23
C ASP A 213 9.62 27.45 16.15
N VAL A 214 10.51 26.49 15.81
CA VAL A 214 11.76 26.28 16.53
C VAL A 214 12.65 27.47 16.19
N SER A 215 13.15 28.16 17.21
CA SER A 215 14.05 29.29 17.07
C SER A 215 15.28 28.88 16.25
N ILE A 216 15.25 29.18 14.95
CA ILE A 216 16.34 28.86 14.03
C ILE A 216 17.55 29.68 14.45
N ASP A 217 18.67 29.01 14.71
CA ASP A 217 19.94 29.64 15.04
C ASP A 217 20.36 30.66 13.95
N SER A 218 20.87 31.81 14.39
CA SER A 218 21.32 32.89 13.51
C SER A 218 22.43 32.41 12.57
N GLU A 219 23.30 31.50 13.02
CA GLU A 219 24.36 30.92 12.19
C GLU A 219 23.80 30.00 11.09
N LEU A 220 22.73 29.26 11.40
CA LEU A 220 22.08 28.40 10.41
C LEU A 220 21.40 29.23 9.32
N ARG A 221 20.77 30.35 9.68
CA ARG A 221 20.14 31.27 8.71
C ARG A 221 21.17 31.91 7.78
N THR A 222 22.34 32.29 8.29
CA THR A 222 23.40 32.87 7.44
C THR A 222 24.02 31.83 6.51
N LYS A 223 24.28 30.62 6.99
CA LYS A 223 24.77 29.51 6.15
C LYS A 223 23.77 29.11 5.08
N ALA A 224 22.49 28.92 5.43
CA ALA A 224 21.42 28.63 4.48
C ALA A 224 21.24 29.75 3.44
N GLY A 225 21.27 31.02 3.87
CA GLY A 225 21.22 32.17 2.98
C GLY A 225 22.40 32.26 2.02
N SER A 226 23.62 31.93 2.48
CA SER A 226 24.79 31.84 1.60
C SER A 226 24.65 30.72 0.58
N LEU A 227 24.12 29.55 0.96
CA LEU A 227 23.87 28.46 0.03
C LEU A 227 22.82 28.82 -1.01
N LYS A 228 21.74 29.52 -0.63
CA LYS A 228 20.73 30.03 -1.55
C LYS A 228 21.34 30.92 -2.63
N MET A 229 22.15 31.91 -2.23
CA MET A 229 22.81 32.81 -3.18
C MET A 229 23.75 32.06 -4.12
N LYS A 230 24.60 31.18 -3.57
CA LYS A 230 25.51 30.36 -4.39
C LYS A 230 24.76 29.45 -5.36
N LEU A 231 23.61 28.91 -4.96
CA LEU A 231 22.81 28.02 -5.78
C LEU A 231 22.16 28.75 -6.96
N LEU A 232 21.69 29.98 -6.77
CA LEU A 232 21.14 30.83 -7.83
C LEU A 232 22.20 31.34 -8.81
N GLU A 233 23.45 31.49 -8.35
CA GLU A 233 24.58 31.94 -9.18
C GLU A 233 25.36 30.78 -9.82
N CYS A 234 25.02 29.52 -9.50
CA CYS A 234 25.81 28.37 -9.94
C CYS A 234 25.47 27.97 -11.38
N GLU A 235 26.39 28.22 -12.31
CA GLU A 235 26.23 27.79 -13.71
C GLU A 235 26.93 26.45 -14.02
N SER A 236 27.67 25.88 -13.07
CA SER A 236 28.48 24.68 -13.29
C SER A 236 27.89 23.43 -12.62
N ALA A 237 27.88 22.31 -13.34
CA ALA A 237 27.39 21.04 -12.83
C ALA A 237 28.18 20.54 -11.60
N ASN A 238 29.51 20.69 -11.62
CA ASN A 238 30.36 20.30 -10.50
C ASN A 238 30.15 21.20 -9.27
N GLY A 239 29.94 22.50 -9.48
CA GLY A 239 29.58 23.43 -8.42
C GLY A 239 28.25 23.06 -7.76
N THR A 240 27.24 22.74 -8.57
CA THR A 240 25.92 22.31 -8.08
C THR A 240 26.00 21.00 -7.29
N ALA A 241 26.82 20.05 -7.74
CA ALA A 241 27.05 18.79 -7.00
C ALA A 241 27.73 19.03 -5.63
N ASN A 242 28.69 19.96 -5.56
CA ASN A 242 29.32 20.33 -4.30
C ASN A 242 28.32 21.02 -3.36
N LEU A 243 27.49 21.92 -3.88
CA LEU A 243 26.42 22.57 -3.12
C LEU A 243 25.40 21.54 -2.60
N ALA A 244 25.07 20.51 -3.38
CA ALA A 244 24.21 19.42 -2.93
C ALA A 244 24.78 18.73 -1.67
N ASN A 245 26.09 18.48 -1.64
CA ASN A 245 26.75 17.89 -0.49
C ASN A 245 26.76 18.84 0.72
N GLU A 246 27.00 20.14 0.51
CA GLU A 246 26.91 21.16 1.58
C GLU A 246 25.49 21.26 2.15
N ILE A 247 24.45 21.23 1.31
CA ILE A 247 23.04 21.23 1.71
C ILE A 247 22.72 19.98 2.53
N ARG A 248 23.17 18.81 2.06
CA ARG A 248 22.99 17.54 2.77
C ARG A 248 23.66 17.61 4.14
N GLN A 249 24.91 18.06 4.20
CA GLN A 249 25.64 18.21 5.46
C GLN A 249 24.92 19.16 6.42
N LEU A 250 24.46 20.32 5.95
CA LEU A 250 23.73 21.28 6.78
C LEU A 250 22.42 20.72 7.34
N CYS A 251 21.75 19.84 6.58
CA CYS A 251 20.53 19.14 6.99
C CYS A 251 20.76 18.02 8.02
N PHE A 252 21.97 17.47 8.12
CA PHE A 252 22.32 16.35 9.01
C PHE A 252 23.23 16.72 10.19
N GLU A 253 23.96 17.83 10.11
CA GLU A 253 24.76 18.33 11.24
C GLU A 253 23.83 18.64 12.43
N GLY A 254 24.03 17.96 13.55
CA GLY A 254 23.32 18.23 14.79
C GLY A 254 24.22 17.84 15.94
N ASP A 255 24.29 18.70 16.96
CA ASP A 255 25.10 18.49 18.17
C ASP A 255 24.48 17.38 19.05
N GLY A 256 24.51 16.14 18.58
CA GLY A 256 24.30 14.89 19.34
C GLY A 256 22.99 14.72 20.13
N LYS A 257 22.09 15.72 20.18
CA LYS A 257 20.94 15.75 21.08
C LYS A 257 19.58 15.91 20.39
N GLU A 258 19.50 16.49 19.19
CA GLU A 258 18.26 16.56 18.42
C GLU A 258 18.52 16.43 16.91
N VAL A 259 17.62 15.72 16.22
CA VAL A 259 17.61 15.64 14.75
C VAL A 259 17.28 17.03 14.22
N ARG A 260 18.27 17.69 13.60
CA ARG A 260 18.09 19.03 13.03
C ARG A 260 16.92 19.03 12.03
N ASN A 261 16.08 20.05 12.11
CA ASN A 261 14.90 20.17 11.27
C ASN A 261 15.26 20.46 9.80
N SER A 262 15.44 19.41 9.00
CA SER A 262 15.80 19.51 7.58
C SER A 262 14.78 20.33 6.77
N PHE A 263 13.50 20.38 7.16
CA PHE A 263 12.50 21.20 6.49
C PHE A 263 12.73 22.70 6.69
N ALA A 264 13.14 23.11 7.89
CA ALA A 264 13.50 24.50 8.14
C ALA A 264 14.71 24.92 7.30
N VAL A 265 15.71 24.04 7.17
CA VAL A 265 16.90 24.30 6.33
C VAL A 265 16.51 24.41 4.86
N LEU A 266 15.79 23.41 4.32
CA LEU A 266 15.37 23.41 2.91
C LEU A 266 14.42 24.56 2.60
N GLY A 267 13.56 24.95 3.54
CA GLY A 267 12.68 26.11 3.42
C GLY A 267 13.42 27.44 3.37
N LEU A 268 14.60 27.56 4.00
CA LEU A 268 15.45 28.76 3.91
C LEU A 268 16.29 28.81 2.64
N ILE A 269 16.70 27.64 2.13
CA ILE A 269 17.53 27.54 0.92
C ILE A 269 16.67 27.76 -0.34
N GLU A 270 15.39 27.39 -0.28
CA GLU A 270 14.44 27.50 -1.39
C GLU A 270 14.93 26.83 -2.68
N PRO A 271 15.33 25.54 -2.64
CA PRO A 271 15.95 24.87 -3.79
C PRO A 271 15.01 24.67 -4.99
N TRP A 272 13.74 25.05 -4.89
CA TRP A 272 12.79 25.01 -6.00
C TRP A 272 12.86 26.21 -6.94
N GLU A 273 13.51 27.31 -6.52
CA GLU A 273 13.66 28.55 -7.32
C GLU A 273 14.70 28.44 -8.44
N VAL A 274 15.54 27.40 -8.42
CA VAL A 274 16.56 27.16 -9.45
C VAL A 274 15.93 26.69 -10.77
N ASP A 275 16.65 26.81 -11.88
CA ASP A 275 16.22 26.26 -13.17
C ASP A 275 16.14 24.72 -13.16
N ASP A 276 15.49 24.14 -14.18
CA ASP A 276 15.21 22.71 -14.19
C ASP A 276 16.47 21.84 -14.41
N GLU A 277 17.49 22.36 -15.10
CA GLU A 277 18.78 21.71 -15.30
C GLU A 277 19.58 21.65 -13.99
N THR A 278 19.66 22.76 -13.27
CA THR A 278 20.30 22.84 -11.95
C THR A 278 19.54 21.98 -10.94
N ALA A 279 18.21 22.02 -10.95
CA ALA A 279 17.38 21.15 -10.11
C ALA A 279 17.66 19.67 -10.36
N SER A 280 17.83 19.28 -11.63
CA SER A 280 18.14 17.91 -12.02
C SER A 280 19.45 17.40 -11.41
N ILE A 281 20.50 18.21 -11.52
CA ILE A 281 21.81 17.90 -10.95
C ILE A 281 21.71 17.85 -9.42
N LEU A 282 21.01 18.81 -8.81
CA LEU A 282 20.84 18.89 -7.36
C LEU A 282 20.13 17.64 -6.81
N ILE A 283 19.00 17.23 -7.40
CA ILE A 283 18.23 16.05 -6.98
C ILE A 283 19.07 14.78 -7.09
N THR A 284 19.78 14.60 -8.21
CA THR A 284 20.61 13.41 -8.46
C THR A 284 21.69 13.24 -7.39
N ASN A 285 22.33 14.34 -6.99
CA ASN A 285 23.37 14.33 -5.97
C ASN A 285 22.81 14.21 -4.54
N LEU A 286 21.67 14.85 -4.24
CA LEU A 286 21.04 14.75 -2.91
C LEU A 286 20.49 13.35 -2.64
N LEU A 287 19.96 12.67 -3.66
CA LEU A 287 19.35 11.36 -3.51
C LEU A 287 20.36 10.21 -3.52
N GLY A 288 21.51 10.32 -4.21
CA GLY A 288 22.58 9.31 -4.18
C GLY A 288 22.14 7.87 -4.57
N VAL A 289 23.10 6.93 -4.56
CA VAL A 289 22.90 5.52 -4.99
C VAL A 289 22.77 4.52 -3.83
N ASN A 290 23.16 4.90 -2.60
CA ASN A 290 23.25 3.96 -1.48
C ASN A 290 22.22 4.27 -0.38
N ALA A 291 21.13 3.49 -0.34
CA ALA A 291 19.92 3.81 0.42
C ALA A 291 19.54 2.82 1.51
N ASN A 292 19.53 3.28 2.77
CA ASN A 292 18.98 2.55 3.92
C ASN A 292 17.58 3.10 4.28
N GLU A 293 16.85 2.51 5.22
CA GLU A 293 15.49 2.97 5.60
C GLU A 293 15.39 4.44 6.08
N SER A 294 16.49 5.02 6.60
CA SER A 294 16.60 6.47 6.87
C SER A 294 16.49 7.34 5.62
N GLU A 295 16.59 6.73 4.43
CA GLU A 295 16.42 7.40 3.15
C GLU A 295 14.95 7.63 2.78
N PHE A 296 13.96 6.88 3.30
CA PHE A 296 12.56 7.21 3.00
C PHE A 296 12.21 8.64 3.46
N SER A 297 12.62 8.99 4.69
CA SER A 297 12.43 10.33 5.25
C SER A 297 13.20 11.38 4.45
N TRP A 298 14.46 11.12 4.12
CA TRP A 298 15.29 12.05 3.36
C TRP A 298 14.81 12.25 1.92
N ALA A 299 14.53 11.17 1.20
CA ALA A 299 14.02 11.23 -0.17
C ALA A 299 12.69 11.98 -0.23
N SER A 300 11.78 11.70 0.70
CA SER A 300 10.51 12.42 0.77
C SER A 300 10.74 13.92 0.97
N LYS A 301 11.67 14.30 1.87
CA LYS A 301 12.08 15.70 2.08
C LYS A 301 12.64 16.34 0.81
N VAL A 302 13.53 15.66 0.10
CA VAL A 302 14.14 16.18 -1.15
C VAL A 302 13.08 16.35 -2.23
N LEU A 303 12.24 15.33 -2.46
CA LEU A 303 11.18 15.36 -3.47
C LEU A 303 10.16 16.48 -3.18
N CYS A 304 9.70 16.62 -1.93
CA CYS A 304 8.74 17.66 -1.58
C CYS A 304 9.35 19.07 -1.52
N SER A 305 10.67 19.20 -1.42
CA SER A 305 11.36 20.50 -1.42
C SER A 305 11.70 20.96 -2.83
N ILE A 306 12.05 20.07 -3.76
CA ILE A 306 12.54 20.51 -5.08
C ILE A 306 11.50 20.29 -6.17
N ILE A 307 10.97 19.06 -6.26
CA ILE A 307 10.08 18.67 -7.38
C ILE A 307 8.65 19.12 -7.11
N LEU A 308 8.12 18.86 -5.91
CA LEU A 308 6.73 19.17 -5.59
C LEU A 308 6.36 20.63 -5.85
N PRO A 309 7.14 21.65 -5.42
CA PRO A 309 6.74 23.04 -5.61
C PRO A 309 6.66 23.40 -7.09
N LYS A 310 7.64 22.95 -7.89
CA LYS A 310 7.64 23.12 -9.34
C LYS A 310 6.42 22.49 -10.00
N LEU A 311 5.96 21.33 -9.53
CA LEU A 311 4.79 20.64 -10.07
C LEU A 311 3.46 21.28 -9.62
N LEU A 312 3.36 21.78 -8.38
CA LEU A 312 2.12 22.39 -7.84
C LEU A 312 1.69 23.66 -8.57
N VAL A 313 2.65 24.39 -9.14
CA VAL A 313 2.44 25.68 -9.83
C VAL A 313 2.41 25.57 -11.36
N LEU A 314 2.48 24.34 -11.91
CA LEU A 314 2.45 24.13 -13.36
C LEU A 314 1.18 24.67 -13.99
N ASN A 315 1.32 25.69 -14.84
CA ASN A 315 0.25 26.20 -15.70
C ASN A 315 0.53 25.95 -17.19
N GLU A 316 1.71 25.42 -17.50
CA GLU A 316 2.16 25.06 -18.84
C GLU A 316 2.74 23.63 -18.83
N PRO A 317 2.95 23.00 -19.99
CA PRO A 317 3.60 21.69 -20.07
C PRO A 317 4.97 21.72 -19.37
N ALA A 318 5.19 20.79 -18.44
CA ALA A 318 6.46 20.67 -17.74
C ALA A 318 7.62 20.44 -18.72
N SER A 319 8.79 21.03 -18.41
CA SER A 319 9.98 20.85 -19.23
C SER A 319 10.38 19.37 -19.31
N ARG A 320 11.02 19.00 -20.43
CA ARG A 320 11.49 17.61 -20.62
C ARG A 320 12.48 17.20 -19.53
N VAL A 321 13.32 18.13 -19.07
CA VAL A 321 14.31 17.91 -18.02
C VAL A 321 13.59 17.59 -16.71
N LEU A 322 12.67 18.46 -16.26
CA LEU A 322 11.92 18.26 -15.02
C LEU A 322 11.19 16.91 -15.00
N VAL A 323 10.52 16.54 -16.10
CA VAL A 323 9.81 15.26 -16.15
C VAL A 323 10.78 14.07 -16.11
N THR A 324 11.87 14.11 -16.88
CA THR A 324 12.87 13.02 -16.90
C THR A 324 13.48 12.81 -15.52
N THR A 325 13.95 13.89 -14.89
CA THR A 325 14.50 13.86 -13.53
C THR A 325 13.49 13.35 -12.51
N THR A 326 12.24 13.77 -12.62
CA THR A 326 11.17 13.29 -11.73
C THR A 326 10.98 11.78 -11.88
N ILE A 327 10.91 11.27 -13.10
CA ILE A 327 10.74 9.82 -13.33
C ILE A 327 11.94 9.02 -12.80
N GLU A 328 13.17 9.48 -13.07
CA GLU A 328 14.40 8.80 -12.63
C GLU A 328 14.54 8.76 -11.10
N SER A 329 14.21 9.87 -10.42
CA SER A 329 14.26 9.97 -8.96
C SER A 329 13.17 9.14 -8.26
N CYS A 330 11.98 9.04 -8.87
CA CYS A 330 10.81 8.37 -8.30
C CYS A 330 10.84 6.84 -8.43
N LYS A 331 11.42 6.29 -9.51
CA LYS A 331 11.46 4.83 -9.79
C LYS A 331 11.96 3.98 -8.62
N PRO A 332 13.14 4.25 -8.03
CA PRO A 332 13.64 3.44 -6.90
C PRO A 332 12.87 3.67 -5.59
N ARG A 333 12.05 4.73 -5.49
CA ARG A 333 11.54 5.29 -4.22
C ARG A 333 10.02 5.41 -4.20
N GLN A 334 9.32 4.34 -4.58
CA GLN A 334 7.86 4.32 -4.78
C GLN A 334 7.06 4.87 -3.59
N LYS A 335 7.45 4.54 -2.33
CA LYS A 335 6.80 5.06 -1.13
C LYS A 335 6.96 6.58 -0.99
N ALA A 336 8.18 7.11 -1.16
CA ALA A 336 8.45 8.55 -1.10
C ALA A 336 7.72 9.30 -2.22
N THR A 337 7.67 8.72 -3.42
CA THR A 337 6.90 9.26 -4.55
C THR A 337 5.43 9.43 -4.21
N VAL A 338 4.82 8.46 -3.54
CA VAL A 338 3.40 8.53 -3.15
C VAL A 338 3.19 9.64 -2.11
N ASP A 339 3.98 9.62 -1.03
CA ASP A 339 3.74 10.48 0.14
C ASP A 339 4.19 11.93 -0.10
N ALA A 340 5.25 12.16 -0.87
CA ALA A 340 5.85 13.49 -1.09
C ALA A 340 5.45 14.15 -2.42
N LEU A 341 4.91 13.39 -3.38
CA LEU A 341 4.50 13.93 -4.68
C LEU A 341 3.03 13.64 -5.01
N LEU A 342 2.63 12.37 -5.11
CA LEU A 342 1.30 12.05 -5.64
C LEU A 342 0.15 12.54 -4.74
N PHE A 343 0.25 12.34 -3.42
CA PHE A 343 -0.78 12.84 -2.50
C PHE A 343 -0.88 14.37 -2.49
N PRO A 344 0.22 15.13 -2.32
CA PRO A 344 0.15 16.59 -2.37
C PRO A 344 -0.40 17.12 -3.71
N LEU A 345 -0.04 16.49 -4.85
CA LEU A 345 -0.51 16.91 -6.17
C LEU A 345 -2.00 16.63 -6.38
N ILE A 346 -2.48 15.44 -6.02
CA ILE A 346 -3.90 15.07 -6.22
C ILE A 346 -4.84 15.83 -5.29
N LEU A 347 -4.33 16.27 -4.15
CA LEU A 347 -5.05 17.04 -3.13
C LEU A 347 -4.86 18.57 -3.25
N ARG A 348 -4.30 19.04 -4.38
CA ARG A 348 -4.17 20.46 -4.72
C ARG A 348 -5.53 21.16 -4.60
N LYS A 349 -5.57 22.32 -3.92
CA LYS A 349 -6.83 23.05 -3.58
C LYS A 349 -7.69 23.40 -4.79
N GLU A 350 -7.07 23.76 -5.90
CA GLU A 350 -7.75 24.13 -7.14
C GLU A 350 -8.14 22.90 -8.00
N GLY A 351 -7.82 21.69 -7.53
CA GLY A 351 -7.90 20.46 -8.31
C GLY A 351 -6.77 20.34 -9.33
N LEU A 352 -6.82 19.24 -10.08
CA LEU A 352 -5.85 18.95 -11.13
C LEU A 352 -6.13 19.77 -12.40
N ASN A 353 -5.09 20.33 -12.98
CA ASN A 353 -5.11 20.80 -14.36
C ASN A 353 -4.55 19.72 -15.31
N THR A 354 -4.59 19.98 -16.61
CA THR A 354 -4.14 19.03 -17.64
C THR A 354 -2.64 18.72 -17.54
N HIS A 355 -1.81 19.72 -17.28
CA HIS A 355 -0.36 19.57 -17.24
C HIS A 355 0.10 18.74 -16.03
N ILE A 356 -0.48 18.99 -14.86
CA ILE A 356 -0.23 18.19 -13.65
C ILE A 356 -0.73 16.75 -13.85
N CYS A 357 -1.91 16.58 -14.44
CA CYS A 357 -2.47 15.26 -14.75
C CYS A 357 -1.56 14.43 -15.67
N ASP A 358 -0.96 15.05 -16.69
CA ASP A 358 -0.04 14.37 -17.61
C ASP A 358 1.22 13.90 -16.90
N VAL A 359 1.84 14.74 -16.07
CA VAL A 359 3.01 14.37 -15.27
C VAL A 359 2.68 13.27 -14.28
N MET A 360 1.58 13.40 -13.52
CA MET A 360 1.11 12.37 -12.58
C MET A 360 0.84 11.04 -13.29
N SER A 361 0.18 11.07 -14.44
CA SER A 361 -0.09 9.86 -15.23
C SER A 361 1.20 9.13 -15.61
N ARG A 362 2.25 9.89 -15.96
CA ARG A 362 3.58 9.32 -16.26
C ARG A 362 4.27 8.77 -15.02
N ILE A 363 4.26 9.48 -13.90
CA ILE A 363 4.83 8.99 -12.63
C ILE A 363 4.16 7.68 -12.22
N ILE A 364 2.83 7.62 -12.23
CA ILE A 364 2.10 6.41 -11.84
C ILE A 364 2.44 5.25 -12.78
N LYS A 365 2.49 5.50 -14.09
CA LYS A 365 2.73 4.45 -15.10
C LYS A 365 4.19 3.97 -15.14
N GLU A 366 5.16 4.88 -15.00
CA GLU A 366 6.58 4.60 -15.22
C GLU A 366 7.37 4.34 -13.93
N CYS A 367 6.85 4.77 -12.76
CA CYS A 367 7.55 4.66 -11.48
C CYS A 367 6.88 3.72 -10.48
N LEU A 368 5.56 3.52 -10.55
CA LEU A 368 4.84 2.71 -9.57
C LEU A 368 4.49 1.32 -10.10
N HIS A 369 4.65 0.33 -9.22
CA HIS A 369 4.14 -1.01 -9.44
C HIS A 369 2.60 -1.03 -9.36
N PRO A 370 1.87 -1.82 -10.18
CA PRO A 370 0.40 -1.90 -10.14
C PRO A 370 -0.21 -2.16 -8.76
N ALA A 371 0.47 -2.94 -7.91
CA ALA A 371 0.03 -3.16 -6.52
C ALA A 371 0.12 -1.87 -5.67
N HIS A 372 1.17 -1.06 -5.87
CA HIS A 372 1.29 0.24 -5.22
C HIS A 372 0.29 1.25 -5.78
N VAL A 373 -0.03 1.19 -7.08
CA VAL A 373 -1.10 2.02 -7.67
C VAL A 373 -2.47 1.65 -7.09
N SER A 374 -2.76 0.36 -6.92
CA SER A 374 -3.96 -0.13 -6.24
C SER A 374 -4.04 0.37 -4.79
N ALA A 375 -2.96 0.23 -4.03
CA ALA A 375 -2.87 0.72 -2.65
C ALA A 375 -3.01 2.24 -2.56
N PHE A 376 -2.41 2.99 -3.48
CA PHE A 376 -2.60 4.43 -3.61
C PHE A 376 -4.08 4.78 -3.85
N CYS A 377 -4.76 4.10 -4.78
CA CYS A 377 -6.17 4.35 -5.07
C CYS A 377 -7.06 4.05 -3.86
N GLN A 378 -6.84 2.92 -3.17
CA GLN A 378 -7.64 2.62 -1.97
C GLN A 378 -7.40 3.65 -0.87
N ARG A 379 -6.15 4.03 -0.63
CA ARG A 379 -5.80 5.04 0.37
C ARG A 379 -6.41 6.41 0.04
N LEU A 380 -6.43 6.78 -1.24
CA LEU A 380 -7.03 8.02 -1.70
C LEU A 380 -8.56 8.04 -1.60
N LEU A 381 -9.22 6.95 -2.01
CA LEU A 381 -10.67 6.88 -2.11
C LEU A 381 -11.31 6.52 -0.77
N CYS A 382 -10.75 5.53 -0.07
CA CYS A 382 -11.34 4.91 1.12
C CYS A 382 -10.52 5.14 2.39
N GLY A 383 -9.31 5.69 2.29
CA GLY A 383 -8.47 5.90 3.46
C GLY A 383 -9.05 6.95 4.41
N GLU A 384 -8.98 6.65 5.71
CA GLU A 384 -9.23 7.60 6.81
C GLU A 384 -8.30 8.83 6.69
N GLU A 385 -8.68 9.98 7.26
CA GLU A 385 -7.86 11.21 7.19
C GLU A 385 -6.42 10.98 7.65
N GLN A 386 -6.22 10.17 8.70
CA GLN A 386 -4.89 9.80 9.20
C GLN A 386 -4.08 8.93 8.24
N SER A 387 -4.76 8.18 7.36
CA SER A 387 -4.08 7.41 6.33
C SER A 387 -3.66 8.30 5.17
N ARG A 388 -4.34 9.42 4.87
CA ARG A 388 -3.97 10.34 3.76
C ARG A 388 -2.81 11.28 4.08
N LYS A 389 -2.03 11.00 5.14
CA LYS A 389 -0.84 11.77 5.51
C LYS A 389 0.12 11.91 4.33
N PHE A 390 0.46 13.14 4.00
CA PHE A 390 1.43 13.47 2.98
C PHE A 390 2.55 14.31 3.55
N ILE A 391 3.67 14.35 2.86
CA ILE A 391 4.86 15.10 3.25
C ILE A 391 4.96 16.31 2.35
N CYS A 392 4.87 17.50 2.94
CA CYS A 392 4.96 18.77 2.23
C CYS A 392 5.69 19.79 3.10
N LEU A 393 6.50 20.65 2.47
CA LEU A 393 7.13 21.76 3.17
C LEU A 393 6.07 22.70 3.75
N PRO A 394 6.22 23.22 4.98
CA PRO A 394 5.26 24.14 5.58
C PRO A 394 4.90 25.34 4.69
N CYS A 395 5.88 25.90 3.96
CA CYS A 395 5.66 27.03 3.06
C CYS A 395 4.75 26.70 1.87
N HIS A 396 4.58 25.44 1.48
CA HIS A 396 3.72 25.02 0.36
C HIS A 396 2.41 24.36 0.80
N GLN A 397 2.22 24.12 2.10
CA GLN A 397 0.98 23.51 2.63
C GLN A 397 -0.27 24.32 2.26
N HIS A 398 -0.15 25.63 2.10
CA HIS A 398 -1.27 26.49 1.70
C HIS A 398 -1.84 26.16 0.31
N LEU A 399 -1.15 25.40 -0.54
CA LEU A 399 -1.60 24.96 -1.87
C LEU A 399 -2.33 23.61 -1.85
N VAL A 400 -2.22 22.87 -0.75
CA VAL A 400 -2.76 21.50 -0.60
C VAL A 400 -3.93 21.52 0.39
N SER A 401 -4.93 20.68 0.16
CA SER A 401 -6.09 20.49 1.05
C SER A 401 -6.22 19.04 1.50
N ASP A 402 -7.08 18.77 2.47
CA ASP A 402 -7.34 17.38 2.88
C ASP A 402 -8.43 16.71 2.02
N LYS A 403 -9.04 17.48 1.10
CA LYS A 403 -10.18 17.04 0.29
C LYS A 403 -9.79 16.86 -1.17
N LEU A 404 -10.26 15.77 -1.76
CA LEU A 404 -10.10 15.51 -3.19
C LEU A 404 -11.09 16.37 -3.99
N VAL A 405 -10.58 17.17 -4.91
CA VAL A 405 -11.39 18.00 -5.81
C VAL A 405 -11.57 17.29 -7.15
N TRP A 406 -12.80 16.86 -7.43
CA TRP A 406 -13.12 16.21 -8.71
C TRP A 406 -13.17 17.22 -9.85
N THR A 407 -12.36 16.96 -10.87
CA THR A 407 -12.21 17.80 -12.06
C THR A 407 -12.10 16.93 -13.30
N GLU A 408 -12.28 17.53 -14.48
CA GLU A 408 -12.09 16.82 -15.75
C GLU A 408 -10.74 16.11 -15.89
N PRO A 409 -9.59 16.73 -15.55
CA PRO A 409 -8.30 16.05 -15.57
C PRO A 409 -8.21 14.90 -14.57
N LEU A 410 -8.89 14.97 -13.41
CA LEU A 410 -8.91 13.86 -12.47
C LEU A 410 -9.59 12.61 -13.07
N PHE A 411 -10.70 12.78 -13.82
CA PHE A 411 -11.31 11.65 -14.53
C PHE A 411 -10.36 11.02 -15.56
N MET A 412 -9.58 11.84 -16.27
CA MET A 412 -8.53 11.36 -17.17
C MET A 412 -7.44 10.58 -16.42
N LEU A 413 -6.99 11.07 -15.27
CA LEU A 413 -6.02 10.39 -14.43
C LEU A 413 -6.54 9.02 -13.99
N PHE A 414 -7.76 8.94 -13.47
CA PHE A 414 -8.36 7.66 -13.10
C PHE A 414 -8.55 6.73 -14.30
N GLN A 415 -8.99 7.23 -15.45
CA GLN A 415 -9.06 6.42 -16.67
C GLN A 415 -7.67 5.83 -17.01
N ASN A 416 -6.61 6.64 -16.96
CA ASN A 416 -5.24 6.19 -17.20
C ASN A 416 -4.78 5.14 -16.20
N ILE A 417 -5.16 5.28 -14.92
CA ILE A 417 -4.88 4.30 -13.87
C ILE A 417 -5.62 2.98 -14.14
N LEU A 418 -6.93 3.01 -14.38
CA LEU A 418 -7.73 1.82 -14.66
C LEU A 418 -7.25 1.09 -15.92
N ASN A 419 -6.73 1.83 -16.90
CA ASN A 419 -6.12 1.25 -18.09
C ASN A 419 -4.92 0.34 -17.79
N GLN A 420 -4.27 0.48 -16.64
CA GLN A 420 -3.16 -0.38 -16.20
C GLN A 420 -3.61 -1.74 -15.63
N ASN A 421 -4.91 -2.03 -15.59
CA ASN A 421 -5.48 -3.30 -15.07
C ASN A 421 -5.13 -3.57 -13.60
N ILE A 422 -5.16 -2.52 -12.77
CA ILE A 422 -4.96 -2.65 -11.32
C ILE A 422 -6.13 -3.39 -10.65
N SER A 423 -5.88 -4.07 -9.53
CA SER A 423 -6.94 -4.64 -8.69
C SER A 423 -7.48 -3.58 -7.73
N LEU A 424 -8.73 -3.16 -7.87
CA LEU A 424 -9.39 -2.28 -6.90
C LEU A 424 -10.16 -3.14 -5.90
N THR A 425 -10.18 -2.71 -4.64
CA THR A 425 -11.04 -3.33 -3.62
C THR A 425 -12.49 -2.96 -3.84
N GLN A 426 -13.40 -3.75 -3.28
CA GLN A 426 -14.84 -3.47 -3.37
C GLN A 426 -15.18 -2.08 -2.81
N ASP A 427 -14.62 -1.69 -1.66
CA ASP A 427 -14.83 -0.34 -1.09
C ASP A 427 -14.42 0.79 -2.05
N SER A 428 -13.30 0.60 -2.77
CA SER A 428 -12.82 1.59 -3.74
C SER A 428 -13.80 1.73 -4.90
N ILE A 429 -14.38 0.62 -5.33
CA ILE A 429 -15.38 0.57 -6.40
C ILE A 429 -16.68 1.22 -5.94
N GLU A 430 -17.15 0.91 -4.73
CA GLU A 430 -18.33 1.53 -4.12
C GLU A 430 -18.17 3.05 -4.00
N HIS A 431 -16.99 3.51 -3.56
CA HIS A 431 -16.69 4.94 -3.50
C HIS A 431 -16.75 5.58 -4.88
N LEU A 432 -16.13 4.98 -5.91
CA LEU A 432 -16.20 5.48 -7.29
C LEU A 432 -17.63 5.51 -7.83
N VAL A 433 -18.46 4.50 -7.53
CA VAL A 433 -19.88 4.49 -7.91
C VAL A 433 -20.63 5.65 -7.25
N SER A 434 -20.37 5.90 -5.96
CA SER A 434 -20.99 7.03 -5.26
C SER A 434 -20.60 8.37 -5.87
N VAL A 435 -19.32 8.57 -6.18
CA VAL A 435 -18.79 9.75 -6.87
C VAL A 435 -19.44 9.94 -8.24
N VAL A 436 -19.54 8.86 -9.04
CA VAL A 436 -20.17 8.90 -10.37
C VAL A 436 -21.63 9.36 -10.27
N ARG A 437 -22.39 8.83 -9.31
CA ARG A 437 -23.77 9.21 -9.06
C ARG A 437 -23.91 10.68 -8.64
N GLU A 438 -23.02 11.16 -7.79
CA GLU A 438 -23.05 12.55 -7.30
C GLU A 438 -22.71 13.55 -8.41
N LEU A 439 -21.68 13.24 -9.22
CA LEU A 439 -21.09 14.19 -10.15
C LEU A 439 -21.71 14.16 -11.56
N VAL A 440 -22.58 13.19 -11.86
CA VAL A 440 -23.16 13.05 -13.21
C VAL A 440 -23.93 14.28 -13.67
N GLY A 441 -24.63 14.97 -12.76
CA GLY A 441 -25.38 16.18 -13.10
C GLY A 441 -24.45 17.29 -13.62
N GLN A 442 -23.33 17.49 -12.91
CA GLN A 442 -22.32 18.50 -13.24
C GLN A 442 -21.53 18.16 -14.51
N TYR A 443 -21.17 16.88 -14.69
CA TYR A 443 -20.30 16.42 -15.78
C TYR A 443 -21.04 15.67 -16.89
N SER A 444 -22.35 15.83 -16.99
CA SER A 444 -23.22 15.13 -17.96
C SER A 444 -22.76 15.27 -19.41
N LYS A 445 -22.21 16.43 -19.80
CA LYS A 445 -21.69 16.71 -21.16
C LYS A 445 -20.20 16.42 -21.32
N SER A 446 -19.49 16.04 -20.26
CA SER A 446 -18.04 15.83 -20.31
C SER A 446 -17.71 14.49 -20.95
N LEU A 447 -16.94 14.55 -22.04
CA LEU A 447 -16.43 13.35 -22.70
C LEU A 447 -15.42 12.61 -21.82
N LYS A 448 -14.60 13.33 -21.06
CA LYS A 448 -13.58 12.74 -20.16
C LYS A 448 -14.24 11.92 -19.06
N PHE A 449 -15.31 12.46 -18.45
CA PHE A 449 -16.14 11.74 -17.49
C PHE A 449 -16.77 10.47 -18.11
N SER A 450 -17.36 10.60 -19.30
CA SER A 450 -17.96 9.45 -20.00
C SER A 450 -16.93 8.37 -20.36
N THR A 451 -15.72 8.77 -20.74
CA THR A 451 -14.63 7.83 -21.11
C THR A 451 -14.09 7.10 -19.88
N PHE A 452 -13.93 7.81 -18.76
CA PHE A 452 -13.64 7.22 -17.46
C PHE A 452 -14.71 6.19 -17.06
N LEU A 453 -15.99 6.56 -17.16
CA LEU A 453 -17.10 5.69 -16.79
C LEU A 453 -17.17 4.43 -17.66
N LEU A 454 -16.94 4.57 -18.96
CA LEU A 454 -16.84 3.44 -19.88
C LEU A 454 -15.68 2.50 -19.48
N CYS A 455 -14.52 3.06 -19.12
CA CYS A 455 -13.37 2.28 -18.65
C CYS A 455 -13.68 1.52 -17.35
N LEU A 456 -14.32 2.19 -16.39
CA LEU A 456 -14.75 1.59 -15.13
C LEU A 456 -15.71 0.42 -15.35
N VAL A 457 -16.79 0.63 -16.13
CA VAL A 457 -17.79 -0.41 -16.43
C VAL A 457 -17.19 -1.59 -17.20
N THR A 458 -16.30 -1.33 -18.15
CA THR A 458 -15.74 -2.40 -18.97
C THR A 458 -14.73 -3.26 -18.21
N LYS A 459 -13.91 -2.66 -17.35
CA LYS A 459 -12.85 -3.38 -16.62
C LYS A 459 -13.32 -4.02 -15.33
N TYR A 460 -14.23 -3.39 -14.60
CA TYR A 460 -14.67 -3.83 -13.27
C TYR A 460 -16.09 -4.38 -13.27
N HIS A 461 -16.55 -4.91 -14.41
CA HIS A 461 -17.89 -5.48 -14.53
C HIS A 461 -18.18 -6.50 -13.41
N SER A 462 -17.32 -7.48 -13.11
CA SER A 462 -17.59 -8.47 -12.06
C SER A 462 -17.98 -7.84 -10.71
N SER A 463 -17.25 -6.82 -10.28
CA SER A 463 -17.45 -6.10 -9.01
C SER A 463 -18.60 -5.08 -9.05
N LEU A 464 -19.00 -4.63 -10.23
CA LEU A 464 -20.06 -3.63 -10.41
C LEU A 464 -21.47 -4.24 -10.53
N LYS A 465 -21.63 -5.57 -10.47
CA LYS A 465 -22.90 -6.26 -10.76
C LYS A 465 -24.02 -5.78 -9.85
N HIS A 466 -23.69 -5.64 -8.57
CA HIS A 466 -24.60 -5.18 -7.55
C HIS A 466 -24.95 -3.69 -7.67
N HIS A 467 -24.19 -2.91 -8.44
CA HIS A 467 -24.43 -1.46 -8.63
C HIS A 467 -25.16 -1.13 -9.93
N LYS A 468 -25.53 -2.12 -10.75
CA LYS A 468 -26.18 -1.92 -12.05
C LYS A 468 -27.44 -1.05 -11.97
N PHE A 469 -28.27 -1.25 -10.94
CA PHE A 469 -29.50 -0.49 -10.72
C PHE A 469 -29.26 1.00 -10.43
N ILE A 470 -28.08 1.35 -9.88
CA ILE A 470 -27.66 2.73 -9.64
C ILE A 470 -27.02 3.31 -10.91
N LEU A 471 -26.19 2.52 -11.59
CA LEU A 471 -25.40 2.97 -12.73
C LEU A 471 -26.23 3.22 -13.99
N ILE A 472 -27.26 2.41 -14.28
CA ILE A 472 -28.12 2.61 -15.46
C ILE A 472 -28.78 4.00 -15.45
N PRO A 473 -29.58 4.38 -14.44
CA PRO A 473 -30.22 5.70 -14.43
C PRO A 473 -29.17 6.83 -14.36
N THR A 474 -28.04 6.60 -13.69
CA THR A 474 -26.93 7.56 -13.68
C THR A 474 -26.38 7.80 -15.08
N VAL A 475 -26.08 6.73 -15.84
CA VAL A 475 -25.57 6.85 -17.22
C VAL A 475 -26.59 7.49 -18.14
N GLU A 476 -27.89 7.24 -17.97
CA GLU A 476 -28.95 7.90 -18.75
C GLU A 476 -28.94 9.43 -18.60
N MET A 477 -28.44 9.96 -17.48
CA MET A 477 -28.27 11.40 -17.28
C MET A 477 -27.07 11.99 -18.05
N THR A 478 -26.17 11.15 -18.57
CA THR A 478 -25.07 11.63 -19.41
C THR A 478 -25.58 11.99 -20.80
N ASN A 479 -25.05 13.07 -21.37
CA ASN A 479 -25.38 13.57 -22.70
C ASN A 479 -24.12 13.61 -23.57
N THR A 480 -23.58 12.43 -23.88
CA THR A 480 -22.44 12.27 -24.77
C THR A 480 -22.71 11.16 -25.78
N PHE A 481 -21.91 11.09 -26.85
CA PHE A 481 -22.05 10.00 -27.83
C PHE A 481 -21.72 8.61 -27.23
N MET A 482 -21.00 8.57 -26.09
CA MET A 482 -20.64 7.32 -25.41
C MET A 482 -21.77 6.76 -24.54
N THR A 483 -22.80 7.55 -24.21
CA THR A 483 -23.91 7.14 -23.33
C THR A 483 -24.51 5.80 -23.76
N LYS A 484 -24.84 5.66 -25.05
CA LYS A 484 -25.39 4.40 -25.60
C LYS A 484 -24.41 3.24 -25.49
N SER A 485 -23.11 3.47 -25.67
CA SER A 485 -22.08 2.44 -25.54
C SER A 485 -21.93 1.97 -24.09
N ILE A 486 -22.00 2.89 -23.12
CA ILE A 486 -21.94 2.55 -21.69
C ILE A 486 -23.19 1.76 -21.29
N LEU A 487 -24.39 2.21 -21.69
CA LEU A 487 -25.65 1.49 -21.42
C LEU A 487 -25.67 0.10 -22.06
N SER A 488 -25.23 0.00 -23.31
CA SER A 488 -25.09 -1.29 -24.01
C SER A 488 -24.17 -2.23 -23.23
N LYS A 489 -23.04 -1.72 -22.73
CA LYS A 489 -22.18 -2.50 -21.83
C LYS A 489 -22.89 -2.84 -20.54
N LEU A 490 -23.46 -1.90 -19.77
CA LEU A 490 -24.22 -2.20 -18.54
C LEU A 490 -25.28 -3.29 -18.72
N ASN A 491 -25.96 -3.32 -19.87
CA ASN A 491 -27.00 -4.29 -20.16
C ASN A 491 -26.46 -5.67 -20.59
N SER A 492 -25.20 -5.80 -21.02
CA SER A 492 -24.65 -7.02 -21.61
C SER A 492 -24.12 -8.06 -20.63
N TRP A 493 -24.15 -7.81 -19.32
CA TRP A 493 -23.60 -8.67 -18.26
C TRP A 493 -24.57 -8.83 -17.10
#